data_AF-A0A8T5MVG7-F1
#
_entry.id   AF-A0A8T5MVG7-F1
#
_cell.length_a   1.000
_cell.length_b   1.000
_cell.length_c   1.000
_cell.angle_alpha   90.00
_cell.angle_beta   90.00
_cell.angle_gamma   90.00
#
_symmetry.space_group_name_H-M   'P 1'
#
loop_
_entity.id
_entity.type
_entity.pdbx_description
1 polymer ?
#
loop_
_entity_poly.entity_id
_entity_poly.type
_entity_poly.pdbx_seq_one_letter_code
_entity_poly.pdbx_strand_id
1 'polypeptide(L)'
;LIRELMKDDVVTVFGGVREKPLTVNIEKIKIEKLAEVYEKIIPSCPKCNKKMKSIGKSQGYRCRRCGIKTKKIGTKKIQRKINHGFYEVPVCARRHLSKPLKRF
;
A
#
# COMPACT_ATOMS: atom_id res chain seq x y z
N LEU A 1 5.57 7.43 4.27
CA LEU A 1 4.20 7.98 4.39
C LEU A 1 3.52 8.30 3.06
N ILE A 2 3.70 9.49 2.46
CA ILE A 2 2.90 9.89 1.27
C ILE A 2 3.07 8.87 0.12
N ARG A 3 4.30 8.39 -0.09
CA ARG A 3 4.63 7.36 -1.08
C ARG A 3 4.05 5.96 -0.78
N GLU A 4 3.48 5.74 0.39
CA GLU A 4 2.85 4.46 0.79
C GLU A 4 1.33 4.44 0.59
N LEU A 5 0.75 5.58 0.23
CA LEU A 5 -0.65 5.64 -0.17
C LEU A 5 -0.87 4.81 -1.43
N MET A 6 -2.02 4.16 -1.49
CA MET A 6 -2.45 3.34 -2.61
C MET A 6 -3.79 3.83 -3.12
N LYS A 7 -4.18 3.34 -4.30
CA LYS A 7 -5.50 3.61 -4.86
C LYS A 7 -6.58 3.20 -3.84
N ASP A 8 -7.65 3.98 -3.79
CA ASP A 8 -8.83 3.78 -2.93
C ASP A 8 -8.60 4.08 -1.43
N ASP A 9 -7.42 4.58 -1.04
CA ASP A 9 -7.25 5.23 0.26
C ASP A 9 -8.08 6.52 0.33
N VAL A 10 -8.74 6.73 1.46
CA VAL A 10 -9.52 7.95 1.73
C VAL A 10 -8.71 8.84 2.65
N VAL A 11 -8.40 10.05 2.18
CA VAL A 11 -7.56 11.02 2.90
C VAL A 11 -8.16 12.41 2.86
N THR A 12 -7.96 13.16 3.95
CA THR A 12 -8.22 14.60 4.04
C THR A 12 -6.88 15.31 4.04
N VAL A 13 -6.64 16.22 3.09
CA VAL A 13 -5.40 17.00 3.00
C VAL A 13 -5.62 18.45 3.41
N PHE A 14 -4.60 19.03 4.04
CA PHE A 14 -4.57 20.43 4.46
C PHE A 14 -3.33 21.08 3.84
N GLY A 15 -3.51 22.23 3.20
CA GLY A 15 -2.41 22.93 2.57
C GLY A 15 -2.86 24.05 1.66
N GLY A 16 -1.89 24.79 1.13
CA GLY A 16 -2.16 25.82 0.12
C GLY A 16 -2.39 25.22 -1.27
N VAL A 17 -3.35 25.77 -2.01
CA VAL A 17 -3.57 25.44 -3.42
C VAL A 17 -2.68 26.35 -4.27
N ARG A 18 -1.91 25.75 -5.17
CA ARG A 18 -1.20 26.44 -6.26
C ARG A 18 -2.05 26.30 -7.51
N GLU A 19 -2.23 27.38 -8.26
CA GLU A 19 -3.07 27.37 -9.47
C GLU A 19 -2.38 26.76 -10.69
N LYS A 20 -1.05 26.96 -10.84
CA LYS A 20 -0.28 26.51 -12.01
C LYS A 20 1.06 25.86 -11.61
N PRO A 21 1.21 24.52 -11.74
CA PRO A 21 0.13 23.55 -12.00
C PRO A 21 -0.87 23.54 -10.83
N LEU A 22 -2.11 23.15 -11.12
CA LEU A 22 -3.16 23.03 -10.09
C LEU A 22 -2.81 21.90 -9.12
N THR A 23 -2.29 22.24 -7.95
CA THR A 23 -1.79 21.28 -6.97
C THR A 23 -2.03 21.75 -5.54
N VAL A 24 -2.13 20.81 -4.60
CA VAL A 24 -2.16 21.11 -3.16
C VAL A 24 -0.77 20.86 -2.57
N ASN A 25 -0.19 21.89 -1.95
CA ASN A 25 1.04 21.78 -1.18
C ASN A 25 0.70 21.29 0.24
N ILE A 26 0.80 19.97 0.45
CA ILE A 26 0.37 19.32 1.69
C ILE A 26 1.23 19.78 2.88
N GLU A 27 0.56 20.35 3.88
CA GLU A 27 1.15 20.72 5.18
C GLU A 27 0.77 19.70 6.28
N LYS A 28 -0.40 19.08 6.13
CA LYS A 28 -0.90 18.00 6.99
C LYS A 28 -1.83 17.09 6.20
N ILE A 29 -1.89 15.84 6.60
CA ILE A 29 -2.80 14.84 6.03
C ILE A 29 -3.44 14.04 7.15
N LYS A 30 -4.73 13.74 7.01
CA LYS A 30 -5.44 12.76 7.83
C LYS A 30 -5.80 11.57 6.96
N ILE A 31 -5.32 10.40 7.36
CA ILE A 31 -5.71 9.13 6.75
C ILE A 31 -7.01 8.69 7.42
N GLU A 32 -8.12 8.83 6.71
CA GLU A 32 -9.46 8.45 7.18
C GLU A 32 -9.64 6.93 7.03
N LYS A 33 -9.35 6.40 5.84
CA LYS A 33 -9.49 4.98 5.53
C LYS A 33 -8.33 4.45 4.69
N LEU A 34 -7.77 3.33 5.11
CA LEU A 34 -6.78 2.56 4.37
C LEU A 34 -7.49 1.45 3.57
N ALA A 35 -7.29 1.43 2.26
CA ALA A 35 -7.73 0.33 1.40
C ALA A 35 -7.05 -1.00 1.75
N GLU A 36 -7.78 -2.10 1.59
CA GLU A 36 -7.19 -3.43 1.71
C GLU A 36 -6.58 -3.84 0.38
N VAL A 37 -5.26 -3.97 0.34
CA VAL A 37 -4.55 -4.35 -0.88
C VAL A 37 -3.99 -5.75 -0.74
N TYR A 38 -4.18 -6.56 -1.77
CA TYR A 38 -3.77 -7.95 -1.79
C TYR A 38 -2.78 -8.23 -2.92
N GLU A 39 -1.74 -9.00 -2.61
CA GLU A 39 -0.81 -9.53 -3.60
C GLU A 39 -1.04 -11.01 -3.85
N LYS A 40 -0.77 -11.47 -5.07
CA LYS A 40 -0.82 -12.89 -5.42
C LYS A 40 0.43 -13.59 -4.89
N ILE A 41 0.22 -14.63 -4.09
CA ILE A 41 1.28 -15.50 -3.60
C ILE A 41 1.42 -16.69 -4.55
N ILE A 42 2.66 -16.95 -4.96
CA ILE A 42 3.02 -18.17 -5.67
C ILE A 42 2.95 -19.35 -4.67
N PRO A 43 2.17 -20.41 -4.95
CA PRO A 43 2.03 -21.53 -4.04
C PRO A 43 3.35 -22.31 -3.87
N SER A 44 3.55 -22.86 -2.68
CA SER A 44 4.62 -23.80 -2.37
C SER A 44 4.15 -25.24 -2.63
N CYS A 45 5.08 -26.10 -3.09
CA CYS A 45 4.79 -27.52 -3.30
C CYS A 45 4.54 -28.24 -1.96
N PRO A 46 3.43 -28.95 -1.76
CA PRO A 46 3.15 -29.62 -0.49
C PRO A 46 4.14 -30.75 -0.16
N LYS A 47 4.84 -31.31 -1.15
CA LYS A 47 5.79 -32.42 -0.96
C LYS A 47 7.23 -31.96 -0.68
N CYS A 48 7.69 -30.87 -1.30
CA CYS A 48 9.09 -30.44 -1.21
C CYS A 48 9.28 -28.97 -0.81
N ASN A 49 8.18 -28.28 -0.49
CA ASN A 49 8.10 -26.88 -0.07
C ASN A 49 8.74 -25.83 -1.00
N LYS A 50 9.21 -26.21 -2.19
CA LYS A 50 9.72 -25.26 -3.19
C LYS A 50 8.58 -24.49 -3.85
N LYS A 51 8.79 -23.19 -4.12
CA LYS A 51 7.86 -22.37 -4.91
C LYS A 51 7.58 -23.01 -6.27
N MET A 52 6.32 -23.12 -6.63
CA MET A 52 5.88 -23.69 -7.90
C MET A 52 6.02 -22.66 -9.03
N LYS A 53 6.09 -23.10 -10.29
CA LYS A 53 6.10 -22.19 -11.46
C LYS A 53 4.74 -22.16 -12.12
N SER A 54 4.33 -20.99 -12.62
CA SER A 54 3.14 -20.91 -13.47
C SER A 54 3.35 -21.76 -14.72
N ILE A 55 2.29 -22.43 -15.17
CA ILE A 55 2.27 -23.22 -16.41
C ILE A 55 1.43 -22.57 -17.52
N GLY A 56 0.96 -21.34 -17.31
CA GLY A 56 0.15 -20.60 -18.29
C GLY A 56 -0.98 -19.82 -17.63
N LYS A 57 -1.52 -18.84 -18.36
CA LYS A 57 -2.70 -18.06 -17.92
C LYS A 57 -3.85 -19.03 -17.64
N SER A 58 -4.42 -18.96 -16.44
CA SER A 58 -5.52 -19.84 -15.97
C SER A 58 -5.20 -21.34 -15.91
N GLN A 59 -3.97 -21.77 -16.17
CA GLN A 59 -3.57 -23.19 -16.09
C GLN A 59 -3.03 -23.60 -14.71
N GLY A 60 -2.74 -22.63 -13.85
CA GLY A 60 -2.24 -22.85 -12.49
C GLY A 60 -0.71 -22.93 -12.43
N TYR A 61 -0.22 -23.73 -11.48
CA TYR A 61 1.20 -23.84 -11.11
C TYR A 61 1.64 -25.30 -11.06
N ARG A 62 2.89 -25.58 -11.41
CA ARG A 62 3.53 -26.90 -11.34
C ARG A 62 4.83 -26.85 -10.54
N CYS A 63 5.05 -27.84 -9.69
CA CYS A 63 6.34 -28.06 -9.07
C CYS A 63 7.31 -28.68 -10.08
N ARG A 64 8.46 -28.03 -10.31
CA ARG A 64 9.50 -28.54 -11.22
C ARG A 64 10.11 -29.87 -10.75
N ARG A 65 10.22 -30.08 -9.44
CA ARG A 65 10.86 -31.28 -8.86
C ARG A 65 9.89 -32.46 -8.73
N CYS A 66 8.68 -32.20 -8.24
CA CYS A 66 7.72 -33.27 -7.90
C CYS A 66 6.65 -33.49 -8.97
N GLY A 67 6.52 -32.60 -9.97
CA GLY A 67 5.50 -32.70 -11.00
C GLY A 67 4.08 -32.30 -10.59
N ILE A 68 3.81 -32.20 -9.27
CA ILE A 68 2.50 -31.81 -8.70
C ILE A 68 2.01 -30.50 -9.31
N LYS A 69 0.72 -30.43 -9.66
CA LYS A 69 0.05 -29.25 -10.20
C LYS A 69 -0.99 -28.73 -9.19
N THR A 70 -1.16 -27.42 -9.12
CA THR A 70 -2.21 -26.78 -8.33
C THR A 70 -2.79 -25.58 -9.07
N LYS A 71 -4.11 -25.38 -8.99
CA LYS A 71 -4.77 -24.16 -9.47
C LYS A 71 -4.94 -23.11 -8.37
N LYS A 72 -4.69 -23.46 -7.10
CA LYS A 72 -4.86 -22.54 -5.98
C LYS A 72 -3.79 -21.44 -6.03
N ILE A 73 -4.25 -20.21 -6.18
CA ILE A 73 -3.46 -18.99 -5.95
C ILE A 73 -3.79 -18.52 -4.55
N GLY A 74 -2.78 -18.35 -3.71
CA GLY A 74 -2.95 -17.65 -2.45
C GLY A 74 -2.97 -16.16 -2.69
N THR A 75 -3.72 -15.41 -1.89
CA THR A 75 -3.61 -13.95 -1.81
C THR A 75 -3.15 -13.57 -0.42
N LYS A 76 -2.20 -12.64 -0.31
CA LYS A 76 -1.80 -12.06 0.98
C LYS A 76 -2.25 -10.63 1.04
N LYS A 77 -2.79 -10.21 2.19
CA LYS A 77 -2.93 -8.78 2.47
C LYS A 77 -1.54 -8.16 2.59
N ILE A 78 -1.31 -7.09 1.85
CA ILE A 78 -0.08 -6.30 1.92
C ILE A 78 -0.12 -5.51 3.23
N GLN A 79 0.86 -5.73 4.09
CA GLN A 79 1.03 -4.93 5.31
C GLN A 79 1.72 -3.61 4.95
N ARG A 80 1.11 -2.49 5.34
CA ARG A 80 1.60 -1.13 5.11
C ARG A 80 2.12 -0.55 6.42
N LYS A 81 3.11 0.37 6.35
CA LYS A 81 3.70 1.01 7.54
C LYS A 81 2.99 2.30 7.95
N ILE A 82 1.93 2.66 7.25
CA ILE A 82 1.05 3.78 7.56
C ILE A 82 -0.20 3.28 8.29
N ASN A 83 -0.70 4.09 9.21
CA ASN A 83 -1.90 3.83 9.99
C ASN A 83 -2.93 4.94 9.73
N HIS A 84 -4.16 4.72 10.18
CA HIS A 84 -5.16 5.77 10.21
C HIS A 84 -4.74 6.89 11.18
N GLY A 85 -5.19 8.12 10.93
CA GLY A 85 -4.93 9.27 11.79
C GLY A 85 -4.16 10.39 11.10
N PHE A 86 -3.68 11.34 11.90
CA PHE A 86 -3.04 12.56 11.43
C PHE A 86 -1.53 12.43 11.29
N TYR A 87 -1.00 13.07 10.25
CA TYR A 87 0.42 13.25 10.00
C TYR A 87 0.68 14.67 9.56
N GLU A 88 1.77 15.26 10.06
CA GLU A 88 2.21 16.61 9.69
C GLU A 88 3.65 16.62 9.19
N VAL A 89 4.01 17.68 8.47
CA VAL A 89 5.39 17.96 8.07
C VAL A 89 6.31 18.12 9.29
N PRO A 90 7.62 17.86 9.16
CA PRO A 90 8.58 18.14 10.23
C PRO A 90 8.58 19.64 10.59
N VAL A 91 9.04 19.95 11.80
CA VAL A 91 9.03 21.34 12.33
C VAL A 91 9.73 22.32 11.39
N CYS A 92 10.83 21.92 10.74
CA CYS A 92 11.58 22.73 9.80
C CYS A 92 10.82 23.08 8.50
N ALA A 93 9.76 22.35 8.17
CA ALA A 93 8.93 22.58 6.98
C ALA A 93 7.53 23.12 7.33
N ARG A 94 7.28 23.41 8.61
CA ARG A 94 6.00 23.96 9.06
C ARG A 94 5.89 25.42 8.64
N ARG A 95 4.76 25.81 8.04
CA ARG A 95 4.49 27.21 7.75
C ARG A 95 4.01 27.95 8.99
N HIS A 96 4.13 29.27 8.97
CA HIS A 96 3.76 30.14 10.09
C HIS A 96 2.32 29.94 10.58
N LEU A 97 1.38 29.68 9.66
CA LEU A 97 -0.04 29.53 9.97
C LEU A 97 -0.47 28.07 10.24
N SER A 98 0.39 27.08 9.97
CA SER A 98 0.01 25.68 10.12
C SER A 98 -0.09 25.31 11.61
N LYS A 99 -1.31 25.03 12.11
CA LYS A 99 -1.52 24.58 13.50
C LYS A 99 -0.85 23.21 13.73
N PRO A 100 0.11 23.07 14.67
CA PRO A 100 0.77 21.80 15.00
C PRO A 100 -0.19 20.77 15.61
N LEU A 101 0.03 19.47 15.36
CA LEU A 101 -0.75 18.37 15.95
C LEU A 101 -0.74 18.37 17.48
N LYS A 102 0.38 18.75 18.12
CA LYS A 102 0.47 18.86 19.59
C LYS A 102 -0.53 19.87 20.20
N ARG A 103 -1.12 20.75 19.39
CA ARG A 103 -2.10 21.76 19.83
C ARG A 103 -3.55 21.42 19.46
N PHE A 104 -3.79 20.22 18.91
CA PHE A 104 -5.15 19.73 18.63
C PHE A 104 -5.73 19.03 19.86
#